data_AF-W4H1L8-F1
#
_entry.id   AF-W4H1L8-F1
#
_cell.length_a   1.000
_cell.length_b   1.000
_cell.length_c   1.000
_cell.angle_alpha   90.00
_cell.angle_beta   90.00
_cell.angle_gamma   90.00
#
_symmetry.space_group_name_H-M   'P 1'
#
loop_
_entity.id
_entity.type
_entity.pdbx_description
1 polymer ?
#
loop_
_entity_poly.entity_id
_entity_poly.type
_entity_poly.pdbx_seq_one_letter_code
_entity_poly.pdbx_strand_id
1 'polypeptide(L)'
;MYYNNPARWASVEADYKVYIASVLQLAGYSAEQAAAAVPVIIRFELSLAGATVRKREDTKAVVPAYTSFTFHELDQKYPLLVGSWLKGNGFNVRDKSGGATDWVGFYSLSYFDKTEALLKNTSLEDLRTIVEYKLIHASSTHLTPEFRTANWNLFGKKIGRQKTEPTRENFCMHQVHTTVGELLDKYYMDAVWPASTAKTADEMVNALRSSFSTGIATADWLDNSTRTNAQTKLSKFVHLLGGSEKLQVYPTLTFDSKAYLNNRWKVSQVNLDTNLKLNGQPVDTRSFGMSPQMTNAYYSTRNRVSRIAFPAGIFQNPFFDGEFDAAQNFGAIGMVIGHEITHGFDSTRRNFDDDANLNPQWSNVTSVAFNNKAQCIVDQYAKFVVKSEVNGTVLGNLNGSLTLDESIADNGGLKTSFRAYHEYLKKYPSQYTEETGDKLFYLSFAQAWCSKNSDARLTASLSASYPPSRFRVTGALQNNAEFARVFKCPTNSYLNPSNKCLLWE
;
A
#
# COMPACT_ATOMS: atom_id res chain seq x y z
N MET A 1 -9.51 4.61 -13.35
CA MET A 1 -9.12 3.17 -13.46
C MET A 1 -10.02 2.38 -14.42
N TYR A 2 -11.32 2.67 -14.51
CA TYR A 2 -12.23 2.00 -15.47
C TYR A 2 -11.94 2.36 -16.93
N TYR A 3 -11.51 3.59 -17.21
CA TYR A 3 -11.09 4.03 -18.55
C TYR A 3 -9.94 3.24 -19.19
N ASN A 4 -9.06 2.64 -18.37
CA ASN A 4 -7.84 2.00 -18.87
C ASN A 4 -8.09 0.56 -19.33
N ASN A 5 -9.32 0.05 -19.20
CA ASN A 5 -9.71 -1.28 -19.65
C ASN A 5 -11.04 -1.16 -20.43
N PRO A 6 -11.05 -1.41 -21.75
CA PRO A 6 -12.24 -1.25 -22.58
C PRO A 6 -13.46 -2.05 -22.11
N ALA A 7 -13.27 -3.30 -21.65
CA ALA A 7 -14.35 -4.12 -21.13
C ALA A 7 -14.92 -3.56 -19.82
N ARG A 8 -14.04 -3.06 -18.94
CA ARG A 8 -14.48 -2.41 -17.69
C ARG A 8 -15.22 -1.11 -17.98
N TRP A 9 -14.72 -0.30 -18.91
CA TRP A 9 -15.40 0.93 -19.33
C TRP A 9 -16.78 0.65 -19.90
N ALA A 10 -16.89 -0.28 -20.85
CA ALA A 10 -18.17 -0.68 -21.44
C ALA A 10 -19.20 -1.10 -20.38
N SER A 11 -18.75 -1.73 -19.29
CA SER A 11 -19.64 -2.16 -18.20
C SER A 11 -20.20 -1.01 -17.34
N VAL A 12 -19.58 0.17 -17.35
CA VAL A 12 -19.93 1.32 -16.49
C VAL A 12 -20.32 2.59 -17.25
N GLU A 13 -20.04 2.69 -18.56
CA GLU A 13 -20.22 3.90 -19.35
C GLU A 13 -21.63 4.48 -19.27
N ALA A 14 -22.66 3.62 -19.38
CA ALA A 14 -24.06 4.06 -19.32
C ALA A 14 -24.40 4.69 -17.95
N ASP A 15 -24.01 4.03 -16.86
CA ASP A 15 -24.20 4.57 -15.50
C ASP A 15 -23.39 5.86 -15.28
N TYR A 16 -22.22 5.96 -15.91
CA TYR A 16 -21.37 7.15 -15.84
C TYR A 16 -22.00 8.36 -16.51
N LYS A 17 -22.60 8.19 -17.69
CA LYS A 17 -23.36 9.22 -18.41
C LYS A 17 -24.52 9.73 -17.57
N VAL A 18 -25.28 8.81 -16.96
CA VAL A 18 -26.39 9.13 -16.06
C VAL A 18 -25.90 9.93 -14.87
N TYR A 19 -24.80 9.51 -14.24
CA TYR A 19 -24.21 10.21 -13.10
C TYR A 19 -23.82 11.66 -13.44
N ILE A 20 -23.07 11.88 -14.54
CA ILE A 20 -22.66 13.22 -14.97
C ILE A 20 -23.89 14.11 -15.18
N ALA A 21 -24.87 13.65 -15.96
CA ALA A 21 -26.07 14.42 -16.24
C ALA A 21 -26.84 14.76 -14.95
N SER A 22 -26.97 13.79 -14.05
CA SER A 22 -27.69 13.97 -12.78
C SER A 22 -27.06 15.05 -11.92
N VAL A 23 -25.74 15.01 -11.70
CA VAL A 23 -25.08 15.99 -10.82
C VAL A 23 -25.03 17.40 -11.44
N LEU A 24 -24.96 17.51 -12.77
CA LEU A 24 -25.04 18.82 -13.44
C LEU A 24 -26.46 19.41 -13.33
N GLN A 25 -27.50 18.61 -13.52
CA GLN A 25 -28.88 19.07 -13.37
C GLN A 25 -29.18 19.48 -11.92
N LEU A 26 -28.71 18.70 -10.94
CA LEU A 26 -28.80 19.07 -9.53
C LEU A 26 -28.05 20.37 -9.21
N ALA A 27 -27.02 20.72 -9.99
CA ALA A 27 -26.29 21.98 -9.88
C ALA A 27 -26.92 23.14 -10.68
N GLY A 28 -28.07 22.93 -11.32
CA GLY A 28 -28.85 23.96 -12.02
C GLY A 28 -28.76 23.96 -13.55
N TYR A 29 -28.10 22.97 -14.16
CA TYR A 29 -28.09 22.84 -15.62
C TYR A 29 -29.47 22.41 -16.12
N SER A 30 -29.88 22.95 -17.27
CA SER A 30 -31.02 22.38 -17.99
C SER A 30 -30.70 20.95 -18.45
N ALA A 31 -31.73 20.17 -18.78
CA ALA A 31 -31.54 18.82 -19.30
C ALA A 31 -30.70 18.82 -20.59
N GLU A 32 -30.90 19.82 -21.46
CA GLU A 32 -30.17 20.01 -22.70
C GLU A 32 -28.70 20.37 -22.45
N GLN A 33 -28.43 21.31 -21.53
CA GLN A 33 -27.07 21.68 -21.16
C GLN A 33 -26.30 20.49 -20.56
N ALA A 34 -26.94 19.74 -19.65
CA ALA A 34 -26.33 18.55 -19.07
C ALA A 34 -26.07 17.46 -20.13
N ALA A 35 -27.01 17.23 -21.06
CA ALA A 35 -26.84 16.27 -22.14
C ALA A 35 -25.69 16.64 -23.10
N ALA A 36 -25.52 17.94 -23.38
CA ALA A 36 -24.41 18.45 -24.20
C ALA A 36 -23.05 18.34 -23.49
N ALA A 37 -23.01 18.51 -22.17
CA ALA A 37 -21.77 18.44 -21.37
C ALA A 37 -21.22 17.00 -21.21
N VAL A 38 -22.10 16.00 -21.11
CA VAL A 38 -21.72 14.59 -20.93
C VAL A 38 -20.65 14.09 -21.94
N PRO A 39 -20.83 14.21 -23.26
CA PRO A 39 -19.83 13.75 -24.22
C PRO A 39 -18.51 14.53 -24.14
N VAL A 40 -18.55 15.82 -23.81
CA VAL A 40 -17.34 16.65 -23.62
C VAL A 40 -16.50 16.10 -22.46
N ILE A 41 -17.13 15.89 -21.31
CA ILE A 41 -16.50 15.38 -20.10
C ILE A 41 -15.93 13.97 -20.32
N ILE A 42 -16.72 13.05 -20.88
CA ILE A 42 -16.28 11.67 -21.12
C ILE A 42 -15.12 11.62 -22.11
N ARG A 43 -15.19 12.38 -23.21
CA ARG A 43 -14.12 12.44 -24.21
C ARG A 43 -12.82 12.91 -23.56
N PHE A 44 -12.88 13.98 -22.77
CA PHE A 44 -11.69 14.50 -22.08
C PHE A 44 -11.11 13.49 -21.09
N GLU A 45 -11.95 12.85 -20.26
CA GLU A 45 -11.50 11.83 -19.31
C GLU A 45 -10.89 10.59 -20.00
N LEU A 46 -11.43 10.17 -21.13
CA LEU A 46 -10.87 9.09 -21.96
C LEU A 46 -9.52 9.48 -22.59
N SER A 47 -9.40 10.69 -23.13
CA SER A 47 -8.13 11.19 -23.67
C SER A 47 -7.06 11.27 -22.58
N LEU A 48 -7.42 11.77 -21.38
CA LEU A 48 -6.50 11.83 -20.24
C LEU A 48 -6.10 10.42 -19.76
N ALA A 49 -7.02 9.47 -19.74
CA ALA A 49 -6.72 8.08 -19.43
C ALA A 49 -5.72 7.47 -20.43
N GLY A 50 -5.86 7.77 -21.72
CA GLY A 50 -4.90 7.38 -22.76
C GLY A 50 -3.51 8.02 -22.62
N ALA A 51 -3.40 9.13 -21.89
CA ALA A 51 -2.12 9.76 -21.55
C ALA A 51 -1.39 9.07 -20.40
N THR A 52 -2.08 8.27 -19.57
CA THR A 52 -1.44 7.57 -18.44
C THR A 52 -0.61 6.38 -18.90
N VAL A 53 0.61 6.24 -18.37
CA VAL A 53 1.47 5.07 -18.56
C VAL A 53 0.79 3.86 -17.91
N ARG A 54 0.79 2.71 -18.57
CA ARG A 54 0.15 1.51 -18.01
C ARG A 54 1.03 0.99 -16.88
N LYS A 55 0.44 0.74 -15.70
CA LYS A 55 1.09 0.13 -14.52
C LYS A 55 1.90 -1.15 -14.81
N ARG A 56 1.64 -1.82 -15.95
CA ARG A 56 2.33 -3.03 -16.43
C ARG A 56 3.73 -2.74 -17.02
N GLU A 57 3.99 -1.50 -17.43
CA GLU A 57 5.28 -1.05 -17.96
C GLU A 57 6.23 -0.65 -16.81
N ASP A 58 5.71 -0.11 -15.71
CA ASP A 58 6.49 0.23 -14.51
C ASP A 58 7.07 -0.99 -13.78
N THR A 59 6.41 -2.15 -13.86
CA THR A 59 6.87 -3.38 -13.15
C THR A 59 8.08 -4.07 -13.79
N LYS A 60 8.62 -3.54 -14.90
CA LYS A 60 9.75 -4.16 -15.62
C LYS A 60 11.00 -3.30 -15.72
N ALA A 61 10.97 -2.06 -15.24
CA ALA A 61 12.10 -1.15 -15.35
C ALA A 61 12.82 -1.02 -14.01
N VAL A 62 14.13 -1.26 -14.02
CA VAL A 62 15.06 -0.60 -13.09
C VAL A 62 14.72 0.90 -13.15
N VAL A 63 14.37 1.51 -12.02
CA VAL A 63 13.84 2.89 -11.99
C VAL A 63 14.81 3.80 -12.76
N PRO A 64 14.36 4.51 -13.81
CA PRO A 64 15.21 5.46 -14.50
C PRO A 64 15.63 6.57 -13.52
N ALA A 65 16.80 7.18 -13.74
CA ALA A 65 17.10 8.46 -13.15
C ALA A 65 15.92 9.42 -13.41
N TYR A 66 15.38 10.05 -12.37
CA TYR A 66 14.31 11.02 -12.56
C TYR A 66 14.84 12.17 -13.43
N THR A 67 14.05 12.60 -14.41
CA THR A 67 14.36 13.85 -15.10
C THR A 67 13.92 14.99 -14.19
N SER A 68 14.80 15.95 -13.93
CA SER A 68 14.47 17.12 -13.13
C SER A 68 14.41 18.37 -14.00
N PHE A 69 13.55 19.31 -13.60
CA PHE A 69 13.44 20.63 -14.21
C PHE A 69 13.27 21.67 -13.11
N THR A 70 13.84 22.84 -13.32
CA THR A 70 13.57 24.03 -12.51
C THR A 70 12.14 24.50 -12.68
N PHE A 71 11.63 25.31 -11.75
CA PHE A 71 10.30 25.94 -11.89
C PHE A 71 10.19 26.80 -13.16
N HIS A 72 11.27 27.48 -13.56
CA HIS A 72 11.31 28.25 -14.80
C HIS A 72 11.15 27.36 -16.03
N GLU A 73 11.93 26.29 -16.13
CA GLU A 73 11.85 25.34 -17.24
C GLU A 73 10.47 24.68 -17.32
N LEU A 74 9.84 24.40 -16.18
CA LEU A 74 8.49 23.83 -16.14
C LEU A 74 7.42 24.81 -16.61
N ASP A 75 7.56 26.09 -16.30
CA ASP A 75 6.64 27.11 -16.81
C ASP A 75 6.76 27.29 -18.33
N GLN A 76 7.96 27.09 -18.90
CA GLN A 76 8.14 27.11 -20.35
C GLN A 76 7.65 25.83 -21.03
N LYS A 77 7.92 24.67 -20.43
CA LYS A 77 7.61 23.36 -21.02
C LYS A 77 6.14 22.97 -20.86
N TYR A 78 5.58 23.21 -19.68
CA TYR A 78 4.20 22.85 -19.31
C TYR A 78 3.43 24.07 -18.77
N PRO A 79 3.29 25.16 -19.55
CA PRO A 79 2.69 26.42 -19.09
C PRO A 79 1.25 26.29 -18.61
N LEU A 80 0.46 25.40 -19.24
CA LEU A 80 -0.96 25.23 -18.90
C LEU A 80 -1.16 24.29 -17.72
N LEU A 81 -0.32 23.26 -17.58
CA LEU A 81 -0.45 22.25 -16.53
C LEU A 81 0.33 22.58 -15.25
N VAL A 82 1.67 22.60 -15.32
CA VAL A 82 2.54 22.75 -14.14
C VAL A 82 2.84 24.21 -13.87
N GLY A 83 3.13 24.99 -14.91
CA GLY A 83 3.43 26.43 -14.80
C GLY A 83 2.27 27.22 -14.19
N SER A 84 1.04 26.97 -14.64
CA SER A 84 -0.17 27.60 -14.08
C SER A 84 -0.34 27.30 -12.59
N TRP A 85 -0.10 26.05 -12.18
CA TRP A 85 -0.18 25.63 -10.78
C TRP A 85 0.92 26.28 -9.94
N LEU A 86 2.16 26.33 -10.43
CA LEU A 86 3.28 26.99 -9.75
C LEU A 86 2.97 28.48 -9.53
N LYS A 87 2.53 29.18 -10.57
CA LYS A 87 2.13 30.60 -10.47
C LYS A 87 0.96 30.80 -9.50
N GLY A 88 -0.05 29.95 -9.56
CA GLY A 88 -1.23 30.02 -8.69
C GLY A 88 -0.91 29.79 -7.21
N ASN A 89 0.19 29.10 -6.90
CA ASN A 89 0.65 28.84 -5.53
C ASN A 89 1.85 29.72 -5.13
N GLY A 90 2.14 30.79 -5.88
CA GLY A 90 3.13 31.80 -5.50
C GLY A 90 4.59 31.43 -5.75
N PHE A 91 4.88 30.38 -6.51
CA PHE A 91 6.26 30.01 -6.85
C PHE A 91 6.87 30.99 -7.87
N ASN A 92 8.16 31.29 -7.71
CA ASN A 92 8.89 32.15 -8.64
C ASN A 92 9.31 31.37 -9.89
N VAL A 93 8.52 31.47 -10.95
CA VAL A 93 8.82 30.85 -12.26
C VAL A 93 9.67 31.74 -13.19
N ARG A 94 10.01 32.96 -12.76
CA ARG A 94 10.78 33.92 -13.59
C ARG A 94 12.27 33.82 -13.37
N ASP A 95 12.69 33.33 -12.22
CA ASP A 95 14.10 33.13 -11.90
C ASP A 95 14.66 31.95 -12.70
N LYS A 96 15.57 32.27 -13.63
CA LYS A 96 16.24 31.29 -14.48
C LYS A 96 17.33 30.50 -13.75
N SER A 97 17.89 31.09 -12.69
CA SER A 97 18.95 30.47 -11.90
C SER A 97 18.36 29.47 -10.92
N GLY A 98 17.16 29.76 -10.39
CA GLY A 98 16.45 28.94 -9.41
C GLY A 98 17.18 28.83 -8.07
N GLY A 99 16.44 28.66 -6.97
CA GLY A 99 17.02 28.24 -5.70
C GLY A 99 17.50 26.79 -5.73
N ALA A 100 18.30 26.39 -4.74
CA ALA A 100 18.82 25.02 -4.59
C ALA A 100 17.72 23.93 -4.51
N THR A 101 16.48 24.34 -4.22
CA THR A 101 15.29 23.49 -4.05
C THR A 101 14.21 23.77 -5.09
N ASP A 102 14.46 24.63 -6.07
CA ASP A 102 13.46 25.11 -7.02
C ASP A 102 13.36 24.20 -8.25
N TRP A 103 13.27 22.89 -8.01
CA TRP A 103 13.20 21.87 -9.04
C TRP A 103 12.17 20.78 -8.70
N VAL A 104 11.65 20.13 -9.73
CA VAL A 104 10.71 19.00 -9.61
C VAL A 104 11.27 17.81 -10.39
N GLY A 105 11.29 16.63 -9.76
CA GLY A 105 11.68 15.38 -10.38
C GLY A 105 10.49 14.61 -10.96
N PHE A 106 10.68 14.02 -12.14
CA PHE A 106 9.67 13.25 -12.86
C PHE A 106 10.18 11.85 -13.18
N TYR A 107 9.38 10.83 -12.83
CA TYR A 107 9.64 9.45 -13.24
C TYR A 107 9.33 9.19 -14.71
N SER A 108 8.36 9.92 -15.28
CA SER A 108 8.00 9.85 -16.69
C SER A 108 7.41 11.17 -17.14
N LEU A 109 7.82 11.63 -18.32
CA LEU A 109 7.33 12.87 -18.92
C LEU A 109 6.14 12.67 -19.85
N SER A 110 5.90 11.43 -20.31
CA SER A 110 4.87 11.09 -21.29
C SER A 110 3.47 11.57 -20.89
N TYR A 111 3.12 11.44 -19.61
CA TYR A 111 1.85 11.94 -19.08
C TYR A 111 1.74 13.47 -19.18
N PHE A 112 2.79 14.19 -18.79
CA PHE A 112 2.81 15.66 -18.79
C PHE A 112 2.82 16.21 -20.21
N ASP A 113 3.62 15.64 -21.12
CA ASP A 113 3.68 16.01 -22.52
C ASP A 113 2.30 15.87 -23.20
N LYS A 114 1.65 14.71 -23.02
CA LYS A 114 0.33 14.44 -23.61
C LYS A 114 -0.77 15.28 -22.97
N THR A 115 -0.71 15.51 -21.65
CA THR A 115 -1.73 16.32 -20.95
C THR A 115 -1.61 17.78 -21.32
N GLU A 116 -0.39 18.32 -21.43
CA GLU A 116 -0.15 19.69 -21.90
C GLU A 116 -0.69 19.89 -23.32
N ALA A 117 -0.45 18.93 -24.24
CA ALA A 117 -1.01 18.96 -25.59
C ALA A 117 -2.54 18.86 -25.59
N LEU A 118 -3.12 18.01 -24.74
CA LEU A 118 -4.57 17.90 -24.59
C LEU A 118 -5.19 19.22 -24.13
N LEU A 119 -4.59 19.88 -23.14
CA LEU A 119 -5.05 21.19 -22.65
C LEU A 119 -4.98 22.26 -23.75
N LYS A 120 -3.89 22.30 -24.54
CA LYS A 120 -3.75 23.24 -25.67
C LYS A 120 -4.82 23.02 -26.75
N ASN A 121 -5.23 21.77 -26.96
CA ASN A 121 -6.20 21.39 -28.00
C ASN A 121 -7.66 21.37 -27.50
N THR A 122 -7.92 21.69 -26.24
CA THR A 122 -9.27 21.74 -25.66
C THR A 122 -9.72 23.20 -25.63
N SER A 123 -10.93 23.48 -26.12
CA SER A 123 -11.47 24.85 -26.10
C SER A 123 -11.66 25.35 -24.66
N LEU A 124 -11.62 26.67 -24.46
CA LEU A 124 -11.87 27.25 -23.14
C LEU A 124 -13.27 26.90 -22.60
N GLU A 125 -14.26 26.80 -23.48
CA GLU A 125 -15.64 26.40 -23.13
C GLU A 125 -15.71 24.95 -22.64
N ASP A 126 -15.05 24.03 -23.35
CA ASP A 126 -14.95 22.62 -22.93
C ASP A 126 -14.22 22.54 -21.58
N LEU A 127 -13.10 23.26 -21.43
CA LEU A 127 -12.33 23.30 -20.16
C LEU A 127 -13.17 23.82 -19.00
N ARG A 128 -14.00 24.86 -19.19
CA ARG A 128 -14.93 25.35 -18.17
C ARG A 128 -15.92 24.28 -17.76
N THR A 129 -16.57 23.64 -18.74
CA THR A 129 -17.52 22.54 -18.52
C THR A 129 -16.90 21.40 -17.72
N ILE A 130 -15.66 21.03 -18.06
CA ILE A 130 -14.92 19.96 -17.37
C ILE A 130 -14.60 20.37 -15.94
N VAL A 131 -14.08 21.59 -15.71
CA VAL A 131 -13.70 22.07 -14.37
C VAL A 131 -14.93 22.21 -13.46
N GLU A 132 -16.04 22.73 -13.97
CA GLU A 132 -17.32 22.83 -13.26
C GLU A 132 -17.79 21.45 -12.82
N TYR A 133 -17.83 20.48 -13.75
CA TYR A 133 -18.16 19.10 -13.41
C TYR A 133 -17.21 18.51 -12.37
N LYS A 134 -15.89 18.72 -12.49
CA LYS A 134 -14.91 18.18 -11.54
C LYS A 134 -15.13 18.74 -10.13
N LEU A 135 -15.45 20.03 -10.01
CA LEU A 135 -15.77 20.66 -8.72
C LEU A 135 -17.06 20.09 -8.12
N ILE A 136 -18.11 19.94 -8.94
CA ILE A 136 -19.39 19.34 -8.53
C ILE A 136 -19.18 17.89 -8.09
N HIS A 137 -18.46 17.10 -8.88
CA HIS A 137 -18.16 15.70 -8.57
C HIS A 137 -17.35 15.57 -7.27
N ALA A 138 -16.31 16.37 -7.08
CA ALA A 138 -15.52 16.39 -5.84
C ALA A 138 -16.37 16.74 -4.61
N SER A 139 -17.39 17.58 -4.79
CA SER A 139 -18.31 18.00 -3.73
C SER A 139 -19.50 17.06 -3.54
N SER A 140 -19.83 16.21 -4.51
CA SER A 140 -21.09 15.44 -4.58
C SER A 140 -21.39 14.60 -3.34
N THR A 141 -20.37 14.08 -2.66
CA THR A 141 -20.53 13.28 -1.43
C THR A 141 -20.85 14.15 -0.19
N HIS A 142 -20.82 15.47 -0.32
CA HIS A 142 -20.91 16.45 0.77
C HIS A 142 -22.08 17.45 0.62
N LEU A 143 -22.88 17.29 -0.44
CA LEU A 143 -24.03 18.14 -0.72
C LEU A 143 -25.33 17.48 -0.21
N THR A 144 -26.47 17.79 -0.84
CA THR A 144 -27.78 17.25 -0.49
C THR A 144 -27.83 15.72 -0.69
N PRO A 145 -28.84 15.02 -0.12
CA PRO A 145 -29.01 13.59 -0.31
C PRO A 145 -29.02 13.15 -1.78
N GLU A 146 -29.60 13.94 -2.68
CA GLU A 146 -29.71 13.64 -4.11
C GLU A 146 -28.33 13.52 -4.77
N PHE A 147 -27.41 14.44 -4.46
CA PHE A 147 -26.03 14.36 -4.95
C PHE A 147 -25.30 13.13 -4.40
N ARG A 148 -25.48 12.84 -3.11
CA ARG A 148 -24.82 11.70 -2.45
C ARG A 148 -25.33 10.38 -3.01
N THR A 149 -26.64 10.24 -3.18
CA THR A 149 -27.26 9.04 -3.77
C THR A 149 -26.87 8.88 -5.24
N ALA A 150 -26.80 9.96 -6.03
CA ALA A 150 -26.30 9.89 -7.41
C ALA A 150 -24.85 9.38 -7.46
N ASN A 151 -23.97 9.91 -6.59
CA ASN A 151 -22.60 9.44 -6.46
C ASN A 151 -22.56 7.96 -6.03
N TRP A 152 -23.32 7.60 -4.99
CA TRP A 152 -23.35 6.24 -4.47
C TRP A 152 -23.85 5.23 -5.50
N ASN A 153 -24.87 5.55 -6.30
CA ASN A 153 -25.38 4.65 -7.35
C ASN A 153 -24.28 4.21 -8.33
N LEU A 154 -23.39 5.12 -8.72
CA LEU A 154 -22.27 4.80 -9.58
C LEU A 154 -21.09 4.22 -8.79
N PHE A 155 -20.53 4.95 -7.83
CA PHE A 155 -19.26 4.59 -7.20
C PHE A 155 -19.42 3.54 -6.10
N GLY A 156 -20.48 3.63 -5.30
CA GLY A 156 -20.78 2.67 -4.23
C GLY A 156 -21.41 1.40 -4.77
N LYS A 157 -22.56 1.50 -5.43
CA LYS A 157 -23.38 0.37 -5.88
C LYS A 157 -22.84 -0.27 -7.16
N LYS A 158 -22.70 0.48 -8.27
CA LYS A 158 -22.28 -0.10 -9.55
C LYS A 158 -20.82 -0.55 -9.54
N ILE A 159 -19.91 0.33 -9.13
CA ILE A 159 -18.46 0.08 -9.13
C ILE A 159 -18.03 -0.68 -7.87
N GLY A 160 -18.44 -0.19 -6.69
CA GLY A 160 -18.07 -0.77 -5.40
C GLY A 160 -18.87 -2.00 -4.98
N ARG A 161 -19.95 -2.33 -5.71
CA ARG A 161 -20.85 -3.47 -5.41
C ARG A 161 -21.47 -3.42 -4.02
N GLN A 162 -21.59 -2.22 -3.45
CA GLN A 162 -22.29 -2.02 -2.18
C GLN A 162 -23.78 -2.30 -2.37
N LYS A 163 -24.37 -3.01 -1.40
CA LYS A 163 -25.80 -3.35 -1.42
C LYS A 163 -26.68 -2.20 -0.94
N THR A 164 -26.15 -1.38 -0.03
CA THR A 164 -26.88 -0.29 0.62
C THR A 164 -26.01 0.98 0.69
N GLU A 165 -26.67 2.14 0.64
CA GLU A 165 -26.00 3.42 0.85
C GLU A 165 -25.54 3.52 2.31
N PRO A 166 -24.33 4.05 2.58
CA PRO A 166 -23.86 4.22 3.96
C PRO A 166 -24.81 5.06 4.80
N THR A 167 -25.00 4.66 6.06
CA THR A 167 -25.72 5.49 7.04
C THR A 167 -24.98 6.81 7.26
N ARG A 168 -25.70 7.84 7.74
CA ARG A 168 -25.10 9.14 8.04
C ARG A 168 -23.96 9.02 9.06
N GLU A 169 -24.12 8.17 10.07
CA GLU A 169 -23.11 7.90 11.08
C GLU A 169 -21.83 7.32 10.47
N ASN A 170 -21.93 6.23 9.70
CA ASN A 170 -20.78 5.62 9.04
C ASN A 170 -20.08 6.58 8.08
N PHE A 171 -20.86 7.40 7.36
CA PHE A 171 -20.33 8.45 6.52
C PHE A 171 -19.54 9.48 7.35
N CYS A 172 -20.14 10.04 8.41
CA CYS A 172 -19.48 11.03 9.26
C CYS A 172 -18.20 10.48 9.90
N MET A 173 -18.21 9.26 10.44
CA MET A 173 -17.02 8.61 10.99
C MET A 173 -15.89 8.50 9.95
N HIS A 174 -16.22 8.03 8.74
CA HIS A 174 -15.25 7.95 7.65
C HIS A 174 -14.69 9.33 7.24
N GLN A 175 -15.53 10.37 7.25
CA GLN A 175 -15.10 11.73 6.93
C GLN A 175 -14.16 12.31 7.99
N VAL A 176 -14.42 12.09 9.28
CA VAL A 176 -13.49 12.54 10.33
C VAL A 176 -12.15 11.83 10.17
N HIS A 177 -12.15 10.50 10.02
CA HIS A 177 -10.95 9.69 9.83
C HIS A 177 -10.12 10.12 8.60
N THR A 178 -10.76 10.47 7.47
CA THR A 178 -10.04 10.85 6.23
C THR A 178 -9.69 12.33 6.11
N THR A 179 -10.27 13.21 6.95
CA THR A 179 -10.04 14.67 6.87
C THR A 179 -9.12 15.17 7.97
N VAL A 180 -9.38 14.74 9.20
CA VAL A 180 -8.68 15.18 10.43
C VAL A 180 -8.31 13.97 11.28
N GLY A 181 -7.96 12.86 10.62
CA GLY A 181 -7.70 11.57 11.26
C GLY A 181 -6.64 11.64 12.36
N GLU A 182 -5.62 12.48 12.18
CA GLU A 182 -4.54 12.65 13.16
C GLU A 182 -5.03 13.18 14.52
N LEU A 183 -6.16 13.90 14.55
CA LEU A 183 -6.80 14.30 15.82
C LEU A 183 -7.41 13.09 16.53
N LEU A 184 -8.02 12.16 15.80
CA LEU A 184 -8.56 10.91 16.35
C LEU A 184 -7.44 9.94 16.76
N ASP A 185 -6.37 9.93 15.97
CA ASP A 185 -5.21 9.06 16.18
C ASP A 185 -4.58 9.29 17.56
N LYS A 186 -4.56 10.53 18.04
CA LYS A 186 -4.13 10.85 19.42
C LYS A 186 -4.95 10.08 20.45
N TYR A 187 -6.28 10.20 20.40
CA TYR A 187 -7.19 9.54 21.34
C TYR A 187 -7.10 8.02 21.23
N TYR A 188 -6.98 7.49 20.02
CA TYR A 188 -6.82 6.06 19.79
C TYR A 188 -5.54 5.53 20.44
N MET A 189 -4.40 6.21 20.22
CA MET A 189 -3.12 5.84 20.82
C MET A 189 -3.17 5.85 22.34
N ASP A 190 -3.76 6.88 22.96
CA ASP A 190 -3.93 6.97 24.41
C ASP A 190 -4.75 5.79 24.97
N ALA A 191 -5.69 5.26 24.18
CA ALA A 191 -6.57 4.16 24.59
C ALA A 191 -5.96 2.76 24.40
N VAL A 192 -5.15 2.54 23.36
CA VAL A 192 -4.73 1.19 22.95
C VAL A 192 -3.22 0.95 22.93
N TRP A 193 -2.41 1.98 23.16
CA TRP A 193 -0.95 1.90 23.02
C TRP A 193 -0.20 2.20 24.33
N PRO A 194 -0.39 1.41 25.41
CA PRO A 194 0.32 1.61 26.66
C PRO A 194 1.82 1.32 26.50
N ALA A 195 2.62 1.89 27.39
CA ALA A 195 4.08 1.74 27.37
C ALA A 195 4.55 0.27 27.44
N SER A 196 3.79 -0.61 28.08
CA SER A 196 4.07 -2.05 28.12
C SER A 196 3.96 -2.70 26.74
N THR A 197 2.87 -2.45 26.00
CA THR A 197 2.69 -2.94 24.62
C THR A 197 3.80 -2.42 23.71
N ALA A 198 4.12 -1.12 23.81
CA ALA A 198 5.19 -0.53 23.02
C ALA A 198 6.55 -1.20 23.28
N LYS A 199 6.86 -1.50 24.55
CA LYS A 199 8.09 -2.19 24.95
C LYS A 199 8.14 -3.62 24.41
N THR A 200 7.06 -4.40 24.57
CA THR A 200 7.01 -5.79 24.07
C THR A 200 7.14 -5.83 22.55
N ALA A 201 6.45 -4.92 21.84
CA ALA A 201 6.55 -4.80 20.39
C ALA A 201 7.99 -4.48 19.94
N ASP A 202 8.69 -3.58 20.63
CA ASP A 202 10.10 -3.26 20.35
C ASP A 202 11.03 -4.45 20.59
N GLU A 203 10.85 -5.17 21.70
CA GLU A 203 11.63 -6.39 22.00
C GLU A 203 11.44 -7.46 20.92
N MET A 204 10.19 -7.66 20.45
CA MET A 204 9.90 -8.59 19.36
C MET A 204 10.56 -8.16 18.05
N VAL A 205 10.43 -6.89 17.64
CA VAL A 205 11.08 -6.40 16.40
C VAL A 205 12.59 -6.61 16.45
N ASN A 206 13.22 -6.35 17.58
CA ASN A 206 14.66 -6.60 17.75
C ASN A 206 15.01 -8.09 17.68
N ALA A 207 14.23 -8.97 18.29
CA ALA A 207 14.42 -10.42 18.20
C ALA A 207 14.28 -10.93 16.75
N LEU A 208 13.29 -10.42 16.01
CA LEU A 208 13.04 -10.78 14.61
C LEU A 208 14.15 -10.25 13.69
N ARG A 209 14.64 -9.03 13.93
CA ARG A 209 15.79 -8.46 13.20
C ARG A 209 17.06 -9.28 13.45
N SER A 210 17.31 -9.66 14.71
CA SER A 210 18.45 -10.52 15.05
C SER A 210 18.34 -11.89 14.40
N SER A 211 17.12 -12.47 14.38
CA SER A 211 16.85 -13.73 13.68
C SER A 211 17.19 -13.57 12.19
N PHE A 212 16.61 -12.58 11.50
CA PHE A 212 16.87 -12.39 10.07
C PHE A 212 18.36 -12.15 9.76
N SER A 213 19.07 -11.44 10.63
CA SER A 213 20.53 -11.28 10.56
C SER A 213 21.26 -12.62 10.58
N THR A 214 20.87 -13.55 11.47
CA THR A 214 21.39 -14.92 11.47
C THR A 214 21.10 -15.63 10.15
N GLY A 215 19.90 -15.45 9.59
CA GLY A 215 19.54 -15.98 8.27
C GLY A 215 20.46 -15.54 7.14
N ILE A 216 20.70 -14.23 7.04
CA ILE A 216 21.67 -13.65 6.09
C ILE A 216 23.06 -14.25 6.31
N ALA A 217 23.49 -14.38 7.58
CA ALA A 217 24.81 -14.89 7.92
C ALA A 217 25.01 -16.35 7.47
N THR A 218 23.99 -17.18 7.61
CA THR A 218 24.05 -18.63 7.32
C THR A 218 23.64 -19.02 5.91
N ALA A 219 23.11 -18.08 5.11
CA ALA A 219 22.72 -18.34 3.73
C ALA A 219 23.93 -18.74 2.87
N ASP A 220 23.91 -19.98 2.38
CA ASP A 220 24.96 -20.63 1.60
C ASP A 220 25.09 -20.10 0.17
N TRP A 221 24.01 -19.52 -0.35
CA TRP A 221 23.92 -18.99 -1.71
C TRP A 221 24.34 -17.51 -1.83
N LEU A 222 24.63 -16.84 -0.72
CA LEU A 222 25.18 -15.49 -0.70
C LEU A 222 26.72 -15.55 -0.77
N ASP A 223 27.32 -14.79 -1.68
CA ASP A 223 28.74 -14.48 -1.58
C ASP A 223 29.05 -13.51 -0.41
N ASN A 224 30.33 -13.39 -0.05
CA ASN A 224 30.75 -12.61 1.11
C ASN A 224 30.43 -11.11 0.99
N SER A 225 30.55 -10.52 -0.21
CA SER A 225 30.26 -9.09 -0.40
C SER A 225 28.77 -8.81 -0.31
N THR A 226 27.93 -9.62 -0.95
CA THR A 226 26.48 -9.48 -0.91
C THR A 226 25.95 -9.74 0.50
N ARG A 227 26.50 -10.73 1.23
CA ARG A 227 26.20 -10.97 2.65
C ARG A 227 26.51 -9.74 3.49
N THR A 228 27.68 -9.13 3.31
CA THR A 228 28.08 -7.92 4.05
C THR A 228 27.14 -6.76 3.74
N ASN A 229 26.82 -6.52 2.47
CA ASN A 229 25.90 -5.45 2.06
C ASN A 229 24.48 -5.68 2.64
N ALA A 230 23.99 -6.92 2.64
CA ALA A 230 22.70 -7.26 3.22
C ALA A 230 22.66 -7.04 4.74
N GLN A 231 23.74 -7.36 5.45
CA GLN A 231 23.88 -7.06 6.89
C GLN A 231 23.90 -5.56 7.18
N THR A 232 24.66 -4.78 6.40
CA THR A 232 24.70 -3.32 6.52
C THR A 232 23.33 -2.71 6.28
N LYS A 233 22.61 -3.19 5.26
CA LYS A 233 21.25 -2.75 4.98
C LYS A 233 20.30 -3.06 6.14
N LEU A 234 20.33 -4.28 6.68
CA LEU A 234 19.48 -4.67 7.81
C LEU A 234 19.78 -3.84 9.07
N SER A 235 21.03 -3.51 9.33
CA SER A 235 21.43 -2.73 10.52
C SER A 235 20.92 -1.29 10.47
N LYS A 236 20.72 -0.72 9.27
CA LYS A 236 20.15 0.61 9.04
C LYS A 236 18.62 0.66 9.03
N PHE A 237 17.92 -0.46 9.22
CA PHE A 237 16.45 -0.43 9.28
C PHE A 237 15.96 0.43 10.43
N VAL A 238 15.04 1.33 10.12
CA VAL A 238 14.24 2.04 11.11
C VAL A 238 12.93 1.28 11.30
N HIS A 239 12.56 0.97 12.55
CA HIS A 239 11.22 0.49 12.86
C HIS A 239 10.39 1.59 13.54
N LEU A 240 9.12 1.68 13.15
CA LEU A 240 8.13 2.55 13.77
C LEU A 240 6.99 1.71 14.36
N LEU A 241 6.54 2.07 15.55
CA LEU A 241 5.52 1.32 16.28
C LEU A 241 4.43 2.26 16.75
N GLY A 242 3.17 1.80 16.69
CA GLY A 242 2.03 2.54 17.18
C GLY A 242 1.53 3.59 16.19
N GLY A 243 2.15 4.76 16.14
CA GLY A 243 1.67 5.88 15.30
C GLY A 243 2.70 7.00 15.15
N SER A 244 2.30 8.09 14.48
CA SER A 244 3.19 9.25 14.28
C SER A 244 3.52 9.93 15.61
N GLU A 245 4.81 10.17 15.86
CA GLU A 245 5.30 10.99 16.98
C GLU A 245 4.98 12.49 16.75
N LYS A 246 4.80 12.89 15.49
CA LYS A 246 4.47 14.26 15.07
C LYS A 246 3.09 14.28 14.45
N LEU A 247 2.08 14.54 15.28
CA LEU A 247 0.71 14.69 14.81
C LEU A 247 0.50 16.08 14.20
N GLN A 248 -0.10 16.12 13.02
CA GLN A 248 -0.62 17.33 12.43
C GLN A 248 -1.73 17.88 13.32
N VAL A 249 -1.42 18.99 13.96
CA VAL A 249 -2.38 19.79 14.69
C VAL A 249 -2.93 20.87 13.77
N TYR A 250 -4.18 21.28 14.01
CA TYR A 250 -4.86 22.32 13.25
C TYR A 250 -5.13 23.56 14.12
N PRO A 251 -4.09 24.20 14.70
CA PRO A 251 -4.26 25.21 15.76
C PRO A 251 -5.01 26.46 15.28
N THR A 252 -4.97 26.75 13.98
CA THR A 252 -5.62 27.91 13.36
C THR A 252 -6.99 27.59 12.76
N LEU A 253 -7.42 26.32 12.77
CA LEU A 253 -8.71 25.94 12.20
C LEU A 253 -9.84 26.13 13.21
N THR A 254 -10.78 27.01 12.86
CA THR A 254 -12.09 27.07 13.51
C THR A 254 -13.14 26.49 12.55
N PHE A 255 -13.81 25.43 13.01
CA PHE A 255 -14.92 24.82 12.30
C PHE A 255 -16.25 25.48 12.66
N ASP A 256 -17.12 25.63 11.66
CA ASP A 256 -18.51 26.03 11.84
C ASP A 256 -19.41 24.82 11.63
N SER A 257 -20.20 24.45 12.64
CA SER A 257 -21.09 23.28 12.61
C SER A 257 -22.15 23.36 11.50
N LYS A 258 -22.42 24.55 10.96
CA LYS A 258 -23.37 24.78 9.87
C LYS A 258 -22.72 24.82 8.48
N ALA A 259 -21.39 24.86 8.38
CA ALA A 259 -20.67 25.08 7.12
C ALA A 259 -19.78 23.89 6.73
N TYR A 260 -20.35 22.69 6.60
CA TYR A 260 -19.60 21.44 6.39
C TYR A 260 -18.64 21.47 5.19
N LEU A 261 -19.09 21.91 4.01
CA LEU A 261 -18.22 21.98 2.82
C LEU A 261 -17.08 23.00 2.99
N ASN A 262 -17.38 24.16 3.59
CA ASN A 262 -16.36 25.17 3.86
C ASN A 262 -15.31 24.68 4.86
N ASN A 263 -15.72 23.92 5.88
CA ASN A 263 -14.79 23.28 6.82
C ASN A 263 -13.82 22.35 6.09
N ARG A 264 -14.31 21.56 5.12
CA ARG A 264 -13.47 20.69 4.29
C ARG A 264 -12.46 21.48 3.46
N TRP A 265 -12.88 22.58 2.85
CA TRP A 265 -11.97 23.46 2.09
C TRP A 265 -10.90 24.09 2.98
N LYS A 266 -11.26 24.53 4.19
CA LYS A 266 -10.28 25.02 5.17
C LYS A 266 -9.21 23.96 5.51
N VAL A 267 -9.62 22.71 5.73
CA VAL A 267 -8.66 21.61 5.98
C VAL A 267 -7.78 21.37 4.76
N SER A 268 -8.37 21.34 3.56
CA SER A 268 -7.64 21.16 2.31
C SER A 268 -6.57 22.24 2.11
N GLN A 269 -6.90 23.50 2.42
CA GLN A 269 -5.95 24.61 2.32
C GLN A 269 -4.80 24.45 3.31
N VAL A 270 -5.09 24.13 4.58
CA VAL A 270 -4.04 23.91 5.59
C VAL A 270 -3.12 22.75 5.20
N ASN A 271 -3.67 21.65 4.67
CA ASN A 271 -2.87 20.53 4.19
C ASN A 271 -1.99 20.92 3.00
N LEU A 272 -2.49 21.72 2.05
CA LEU A 272 -1.70 22.26 0.95
C LEU A 272 -0.57 23.15 1.48
N ASP A 273 -0.87 24.14 2.30
CA ASP A 273 0.12 25.07 2.88
C ASP A 273 1.19 24.34 3.68
N THR A 274 0.80 23.31 4.43
CA THR A 274 1.73 22.49 5.23
C THR A 274 2.67 21.69 4.33
N ASN A 275 2.15 21.06 3.27
CA ASN A 275 2.97 20.34 2.29
C ASN A 275 3.92 21.26 1.53
N LEU A 276 3.47 22.46 1.14
CA LEU A 276 4.31 23.45 0.46
C LEU A 276 5.47 23.92 1.35
N LYS A 277 5.24 24.06 2.67
CA LYS A 277 6.28 24.42 3.66
C LYS A 277 7.35 23.34 3.88
N LEU A 278 7.11 22.10 3.44
CA LEU A 278 8.14 21.05 3.49
C LEU A 278 9.24 21.27 2.46
N ASN A 279 9.03 22.11 1.44
CA ASN A 279 10.07 22.40 0.46
C ASN A 279 11.31 23.03 1.14
N GLY A 280 12.48 22.48 0.87
CA GLY A 280 13.74 22.88 1.49
C GLY A 280 13.92 22.50 2.96
N GLN A 281 12.97 21.78 3.57
CA GLN A 281 13.14 21.22 4.91
C GLN A 281 13.83 19.85 4.86
N PRO A 282 14.56 19.46 5.93
CA PRO A 282 15.08 18.11 6.05
C PRO A 282 13.99 17.05 5.94
N VAL A 283 14.29 15.95 5.27
CA VAL A 283 13.37 14.82 5.11
C VAL A 283 13.12 14.16 6.47
N ASP A 284 11.84 13.95 6.81
CA ASP A 284 11.47 13.21 8.02
C ASP A 284 11.60 11.69 7.81
N THR A 285 12.70 11.11 8.29
CA THR A 285 12.97 9.67 8.20
C THR A 285 12.06 8.83 9.10
N ARG A 286 11.37 9.43 10.07
CA ARG A 286 10.44 8.76 11.00
C ARG A 286 8.96 9.02 10.70
N SER A 287 8.62 9.55 9.51
CA SER A 287 7.24 9.89 9.15
C SER A 287 6.29 8.68 9.05
N PHE A 288 5.31 8.53 9.95
CA PHE A 288 4.40 7.38 9.87
C PHE A 288 3.42 7.51 8.69
N GLY A 289 3.38 6.51 7.80
CA GLY A 289 2.63 6.56 6.53
C GLY A 289 1.20 6.00 6.59
N MET A 290 0.77 5.54 7.76
CA MET A 290 -0.55 4.96 8.03
C MET A 290 -1.09 5.55 9.34
N SER A 291 -2.41 5.66 9.46
CA SER A 291 -3.03 5.97 10.76
C SER A 291 -2.76 4.81 11.74
N PRO A 292 -2.50 5.09 13.03
CA PRO A 292 -2.40 4.07 14.08
C PRO A 292 -3.62 3.15 14.17
N GLN A 293 -4.78 3.57 13.70
CA GLN A 293 -6.02 2.77 13.73
C GLN A 293 -6.04 1.63 12.70
N MET A 294 -5.13 1.66 11.72
CA MET A 294 -5.11 0.64 10.67
C MET A 294 -4.58 -0.70 11.20
N THR A 295 -5.35 -1.76 11.02
CA THR A 295 -4.86 -3.14 11.22
C THR A 295 -4.06 -3.59 9.99
N ASN A 296 -2.82 -3.11 9.89
CA ASN A 296 -1.92 -3.41 8.78
C ASN A 296 -0.45 -3.24 9.21
N ALA A 297 0.49 -3.52 8.31
CA ALA A 297 1.91 -3.22 8.46
C ALA A 297 2.50 -2.85 7.09
N TYR A 298 3.69 -2.25 7.07
CA TYR A 298 4.38 -2.00 5.80
C TYR A 298 5.90 -1.83 5.92
N TYR A 299 6.58 -2.23 4.85
CA TYR A 299 7.93 -1.81 4.49
C TYR A 299 7.90 -0.64 3.49
N SER A 300 8.82 0.31 3.64
CA SER A 300 8.99 1.43 2.71
C SER A 300 10.45 1.84 2.55
N THR A 301 10.79 2.33 1.36
CA THR A 301 12.04 3.06 1.05
C THR A 301 11.80 4.54 0.85
N ARG A 302 10.58 5.04 1.13
CA ARG A 302 10.29 6.48 1.07
C ARG A 302 11.23 7.22 2.01
N ASN A 303 11.49 8.49 1.69
CA ASN A 303 12.34 9.36 2.51
C ASN A 303 13.79 8.88 2.64
N ARG A 304 14.27 8.05 1.68
CA ARG A 304 15.63 7.49 1.65
C ARG A 304 16.01 6.77 2.95
N VAL A 305 15.07 5.99 3.47
CA VAL A 305 15.29 5.13 4.63
C VAL A 305 14.55 3.81 4.44
N SER A 306 15.22 2.70 4.71
CA SER A 306 14.56 1.39 4.79
C SER A 306 13.81 1.31 6.11
N ARG A 307 12.49 1.21 6.03
CA ARG A 307 11.65 1.31 7.21
C ARG A 307 10.54 0.28 7.23
N ILE A 308 10.37 -0.33 8.38
CA ILE A 308 9.21 -1.17 8.72
C ILE A 308 8.33 -0.41 9.72
N ALA A 309 7.02 -0.49 9.58
CA ALA A 309 6.10 0.24 10.44
C ALA A 309 4.86 -0.57 10.77
N PHE A 310 4.48 -0.54 12.04
CA PHE A 310 3.39 -1.33 12.61
C PHE A 310 2.46 -0.40 13.41
N PRO A 311 1.35 0.07 12.80
CA PRO A 311 0.30 0.81 13.49
C PRO A 311 -0.18 0.11 14.77
N ALA A 312 -0.63 0.86 15.78
CA ALA A 312 -1.15 0.31 17.03
C ALA A 312 -2.30 -0.70 16.79
N GLY A 313 -3.12 -0.45 15.78
CA GLY A 313 -4.26 -1.27 15.41
C GLY A 313 -3.93 -2.67 14.88
N ILE A 314 -2.66 -3.03 14.62
CA ILE A 314 -2.29 -4.43 14.37
C ILE A 314 -1.94 -5.19 15.65
N PHE A 315 -1.59 -4.51 16.73
CA PHE A 315 -1.23 -5.13 18.01
C PHE A 315 -2.48 -5.37 18.87
N GLN A 316 -3.36 -6.20 18.33
CA GLN A 316 -4.57 -6.65 19.00
C GLN A 316 -4.87 -8.09 18.59
N ASN A 317 -5.82 -8.72 19.27
CA ASN A 317 -6.27 -10.05 18.94
C ASN A 317 -6.80 -10.15 17.49
N PRO A 318 -6.42 -11.20 16.72
CA PRO A 318 -5.64 -12.37 17.13
C PRO A 318 -4.12 -12.26 16.90
N PHE A 319 -3.60 -11.10 16.48
CA PHE A 319 -2.18 -10.95 16.14
C PHE A 319 -1.29 -10.82 17.38
N PHE A 320 -1.75 -10.10 18.39
CA PHE A 320 -0.98 -9.81 19.59
C PHE A 320 -1.88 -9.65 20.82
N ASP A 321 -1.41 -10.19 21.94
CA ASP A 321 -1.89 -9.89 23.28
C ASP A 321 -0.71 -9.90 24.24
N GLY A 322 -0.68 -8.99 25.22
CA GLY A 322 0.38 -8.96 26.23
C GLY A 322 0.38 -10.20 27.13
N GLU A 323 -0.77 -10.85 27.27
CA GLU A 323 -0.96 -12.05 28.09
C GLU A 323 -0.80 -13.36 27.30
N PHE A 324 -0.59 -13.28 25.98
CA PHE A 324 -0.36 -14.47 25.16
C PHE A 324 1.03 -15.06 25.40
N ASP A 325 1.10 -16.39 25.32
CA ASP A 325 2.38 -17.09 25.27
C ASP A 325 3.18 -16.65 24.02
N ALA A 326 4.51 -16.68 24.12
CA ALA A 326 5.40 -16.33 23.03
C ALA A 326 5.07 -17.11 21.74
N ALA A 327 4.64 -18.36 21.82
CA ALA A 327 4.22 -19.14 20.67
C ALA A 327 3.15 -18.42 19.84
N GLN A 328 2.12 -17.86 20.49
CA GLN A 328 1.01 -17.19 19.81
C GLN A 328 1.46 -15.86 19.20
N ASN A 329 2.14 -15.03 19.99
CA ASN A 329 2.62 -13.72 19.55
C ASN A 329 3.62 -13.84 18.40
N PHE A 330 4.60 -14.76 18.48
CA PHE A 330 5.53 -14.98 17.38
C PHE A 330 4.86 -15.67 16.18
N GLY A 331 3.91 -16.58 16.41
CA GLY A 331 3.15 -17.23 15.34
C GLY A 331 2.34 -16.24 14.50
N ALA A 332 1.79 -15.21 15.13
CA ALA A 332 0.98 -14.19 14.46
C ALA A 332 1.76 -12.88 14.20
N ILE A 333 1.82 -11.93 15.15
CA ILE A 333 2.51 -10.64 14.90
C ILE A 333 4.00 -10.80 14.59
N GLY A 334 4.69 -11.78 15.17
CA GLY A 334 6.10 -12.05 14.84
C GLY A 334 6.31 -12.45 13.38
N MET A 335 5.39 -13.24 12.81
CA MET A 335 5.41 -13.57 11.39
C MET A 335 5.21 -12.31 10.52
N VAL A 336 4.29 -11.41 10.90
CA VAL A 336 4.08 -10.14 10.19
C VAL A 336 5.32 -9.24 10.29
N ILE A 337 5.97 -9.17 11.45
CA ILE A 337 7.23 -8.42 11.60
C ILE A 337 8.32 -9.01 10.70
N GLY A 338 8.49 -10.33 10.71
CA GLY A 338 9.42 -11.03 9.82
C GLY A 338 9.11 -10.81 8.34
N HIS A 339 7.82 -10.73 7.97
CA HIS A 339 7.35 -10.45 6.63
C HIS A 339 7.80 -9.05 6.17
N GLU A 340 7.58 -8.02 6.98
CA GLU A 340 8.02 -6.65 6.64
C GLU A 340 9.55 -6.51 6.62
N ILE A 341 10.28 -7.24 7.47
CA ILE A 341 11.74 -7.28 7.39
C ILE A 341 12.18 -7.89 6.05
N THR A 342 11.57 -9.01 5.67
CA THR A 342 11.88 -9.73 4.44
C THR A 342 11.61 -8.89 3.20
N HIS A 343 10.60 -8.01 3.23
CA HIS A 343 10.34 -7.07 2.13
C HIS A 343 11.53 -6.19 1.77
N GLY A 344 12.43 -5.86 2.69
CA GLY A 344 13.65 -5.13 2.32
C GLY A 344 14.62 -5.93 1.44
N PHE A 345 14.40 -7.23 1.28
CA PHE A 345 15.21 -8.16 0.53
C PHE A 345 14.38 -8.99 -0.48
N ASP A 346 13.15 -8.57 -0.78
CA ASP A 346 12.34 -9.23 -1.81
C ASP A 346 12.90 -9.00 -3.24
N SER A 347 12.20 -9.51 -4.27
CA SER A 347 12.70 -9.47 -5.64
C SER A 347 12.87 -8.04 -6.17
N THR A 348 12.08 -7.11 -5.66
CA THR A 348 12.11 -5.69 -6.02
C THR A 348 13.11 -4.92 -5.14
N ARG A 349 13.05 -5.08 -3.82
CA ARG A 349 13.73 -4.23 -2.84
C ARG A 349 15.16 -4.65 -2.59
N ARG A 350 15.58 -5.85 -3.00
CA ARG A 350 17.01 -6.22 -3.03
C ARG A 350 17.88 -5.25 -3.84
N ASN A 351 17.28 -4.52 -4.78
CA ASN A 351 17.96 -3.54 -5.62
C ASN A 351 18.22 -2.19 -4.92
N PHE A 352 17.72 -2.02 -3.70
CA PHE A 352 17.95 -0.82 -2.89
C PHE A 352 19.11 -1.05 -1.93
N ASP A 353 20.01 -0.08 -1.84
CA ASP A 353 21.12 -0.10 -0.89
C ASP A 353 20.65 0.22 0.55
N ASP A 354 21.62 0.37 1.44
CA ASP A 354 21.46 0.62 2.86
C ASP A 354 20.97 2.03 3.18
N ASP A 355 21.09 2.97 2.24
CA ASP A 355 20.49 4.32 2.31
C ASP A 355 19.17 4.39 1.52
N ALA A 356 18.60 3.22 1.19
CA ALA A 356 17.35 3.07 0.43
C ALA A 356 17.36 3.81 -0.92
N ASN A 357 18.53 3.95 -1.54
CA ASN A 357 18.66 4.38 -2.92
C ASN A 357 18.61 3.17 -3.85
N LEU A 358 18.07 3.32 -5.06
CA LEU A 358 18.14 2.27 -6.06
C LEU A 358 19.59 2.14 -6.55
N ASN A 359 20.31 1.19 -5.99
CA ASN A 359 21.72 0.94 -6.21
C ASN A 359 21.96 -0.56 -6.00
N PRO A 360 21.85 -1.39 -7.05
CA PRO A 360 22.00 -2.83 -6.90
C PRO A 360 23.43 -3.21 -6.48
N GLN A 361 23.58 -3.66 -5.24
CA GLN A 361 24.87 -4.01 -4.63
C GLN A 361 25.14 -5.52 -4.56
N TRP A 362 24.33 -6.32 -5.26
CA TRP A 362 24.47 -7.77 -5.28
C TRP A 362 25.30 -8.21 -6.48
N SER A 363 26.18 -9.20 -6.29
CA SER A 363 26.93 -9.73 -7.41
C SER A 363 26.02 -10.41 -8.45
N ASN A 364 26.53 -10.61 -9.65
CA ASN A 364 25.82 -11.35 -10.68
C ASN A 364 25.53 -12.81 -10.26
N VAL A 365 26.50 -13.47 -9.61
CA VAL A 365 26.35 -14.86 -9.14
C VAL A 365 25.23 -14.96 -8.12
N THR A 366 25.25 -14.09 -7.10
CA THR A 366 24.20 -14.07 -6.07
C THR A 366 22.84 -13.68 -6.66
N SER A 367 22.81 -12.76 -7.64
CA SER A 367 21.57 -12.40 -8.36
C SER A 367 20.98 -13.56 -9.16
N VAL A 368 21.80 -14.36 -9.83
CA VAL A 368 21.36 -15.56 -10.55
C VAL A 368 20.82 -16.60 -9.55
N ALA A 369 21.54 -16.84 -8.45
CA ALA A 369 21.10 -17.76 -7.41
C ALA A 369 19.75 -17.33 -6.79
N PHE A 370 19.57 -16.04 -6.50
CA PHE A 370 18.30 -15.48 -6.05
C PHE A 370 17.19 -15.72 -7.06
N ASN A 371 17.41 -15.36 -8.33
CA ASN A 371 16.40 -15.50 -9.37
C ASN A 371 15.96 -16.96 -9.52
N ASN A 372 16.89 -17.92 -9.45
CA ASN A 372 16.57 -19.35 -9.49
C ASN A 372 15.72 -19.79 -8.30
N LYS A 373 16.08 -19.37 -7.08
CA LYS A 373 15.30 -19.67 -5.86
C LYS A 373 13.91 -19.01 -5.89
N ALA A 374 13.83 -17.77 -6.34
CA ALA A 374 12.58 -17.03 -6.51
C ALA A 374 11.69 -17.67 -7.59
N GLN A 375 12.27 -18.20 -8.67
CA GLN A 375 11.53 -18.93 -9.70
C GLN A 375 10.83 -20.18 -9.15
N CYS A 376 11.43 -20.88 -8.19
CA CYS A 376 10.75 -21.98 -7.49
C CYS A 376 9.43 -21.51 -6.86
N ILE A 377 9.44 -20.36 -6.17
CA ILE A 377 8.26 -19.79 -5.53
C ILE A 377 7.23 -19.36 -6.59
N VAL A 378 7.67 -18.74 -7.69
CA VAL A 378 6.79 -18.41 -8.84
C VAL A 378 6.07 -19.67 -9.34
N ASP A 379 6.82 -20.74 -9.60
CA ASP A 379 6.29 -21.98 -10.16
C ASP A 379 5.38 -22.71 -9.16
N GLN A 380 5.68 -22.64 -7.86
CA GLN A 380 4.82 -23.18 -6.81
C GLN A 380 3.48 -22.46 -6.79
N TYR A 381 3.49 -21.13 -6.68
CA TYR A 381 2.27 -20.35 -6.52
C TYR A 381 1.40 -20.35 -7.79
N ALA A 382 2.00 -20.45 -8.99
CA ALA A 382 1.27 -20.57 -10.25
C ALA A 382 0.38 -21.84 -10.34
N LYS A 383 0.69 -22.87 -9.53
CA LYS A 383 -0.10 -24.12 -9.48
C LYS A 383 -1.34 -24.01 -8.59
N PHE A 384 -1.48 -22.95 -7.80
CA PHE A 384 -2.64 -22.77 -6.93
C PHE A 384 -3.88 -22.35 -7.70
N VAL A 385 -4.88 -23.23 -7.70
CA VAL A 385 -6.19 -23.00 -8.32
C VAL A 385 -7.12 -22.30 -7.34
N VAL A 386 -7.52 -21.09 -7.67
CA VAL A 386 -8.53 -20.32 -6.94
C VAL A 386 -9.92 -20.84 -7.30
N LYS A 387 -10.69 -21.20 -6.28
CA LYS A 387 -12.04 -21.76 -6.39
C LYS A 387 -12.98 -20.95 -5.52
N SER A 388 -14.24 -20.81 -5.96
CA SER A 388 -15.32 -20.26 -5.16
C SER A 388 -15.40 -20.96 -3.81
N GLU A 389 -15.46 -20.17 -2.74
CA GLU A 389 -15.70 -20.67 -1.39
C GLU A 389 -17.17 -20.99 -1.12
N VAL A 390 -18.06 -20.77 -2.11
CA VAL A 390 -19.50 -21.04 -2.02
C VAL A 390 -19.86 -22.35 -2.71
N ASN A 391 -19.42 -22.55 -3.96
CA ASN A 391 -19.83 -23.68 -4.79
C ASN A 391 -18.66 -24.49 -5.39
N GLY A 392 -17.41 -24.10 -5.10
CA GLY A 392 -16.22 -24.81 -5.58
C GLY A 392 -15.85 -24.59 -7.04
N THR A 393 -16.58 -23.75 -7.80
CA THR A 393 -16.26 -23.45 -9.20
C THR A 393 -14.86 -22.82 -9.32
N VAL A 394 -14.10 -23.24 -10.33
CA VAL A 394 -12.77 -22.69 -10.61
C VAL A 394 -12.90 -21.26 -11.13
N LEU A 395 -12.21 -20.32 -10.47
CA LEU A 395 -12.18 -18.91 -10.84
C LEU A 395 -10.92 -18.56 -11.65
N GLY A 396 -9.84 -19.32 -11.46
CA GLY A 396 -8.56 -19.16 -12.17
C GLY A 396 -7.39 -19.68 -11.37
N ASN A 397 -6.17 -19.40 -11.84
CA ASN A 397 -4.92 -19.72 -11.15
C ASN A 397 -4.26 -18.45 -10.64
N LEU A 398 -3.53 -18.54 -9.52
CA LEU A 398 -2.68 -17.44 -9.10
C LEU A 398 -1.58 -17.17 -10.14
N ASN A 399 -1.16 -15.91 -10.21
CA ASN A 399 0.00 -15.53 -10.98
C ASN A 399 1.20 -15.45 -10.04
N GLY A 400 2.04 -16.49 -10.03
CA GLY A 400 3.18 -16.56 -9.12
C GLY A 400 4.19 -15.42 -9.29
N SER A 401 4.33 -14.84 -10.48
CA SER A 401 5.19 -13.66 -10.69
C SER A 401 4.58 -12.40 -10.09
N LEU A 402 3.25 -12.26 -10.14
CA LEU A 402 2.55 -11.10 -9.56
C LEU A 402 2.59 -11.13 -8.03
N THR A 403 2.57 -12.33 -7.43
CA THR A 403 2.55 -12.52 -5.99
C THR A 403 3.93 -12.75 -5.38
N LEU A 404 5.00 -12.64 -6.17
CA LEU A 404 6.33 -13.11 -5.79
C LEU A 404 6.87 -12.43 -4.54
N ASP A 405 6.85 -11.09 -4.48
CA ASP A 405 7.38 -10.34 -3.33
C ASP A 405 6.67 -10.70 -2.02
N GLU A 406 5.34 -10.77 -2.04
CA GLU A 406 4.52 -11.19 -0.90
C GLU A 406 4.77 -12.64 -0.50
N SER A 407 4.95 -13.52 -1.49
CA SER A 407 5.21 -14.93 -1.26
C SER A 407 6.61 -15.16 -0.68
N ILE A 408 7.62 -14.39 -1.12
CA ILE A 408 8.96 -14.37 -0.52
C ILE A 408 8.87 -13.89 0.93
N ALA A 409 8.13 -12.81 1.18
CA ALA A 409 7.98 -12.22 2.50
C ALA A 409 7.22 -13.14 3.48
N ASP A 410 6.17 -13.84 3.04
CA ASP A 410 5.47 -14.84 3.86
C ASP A 410 6.37 -16.03 4.25
N ASN A 411 7.14 -16.55 3.29
CA ASN A 411 8.05 -17.68 3.54
C ASN A 411 9.20 -17.27 4.48
N GLY A 412 9.84 -16.12 4.21
CA GLY A 412 10.93 -15.59 5.02
C GLY A 412 10.46 -15.19 6.42
N GLY A 413 9.31 -14.51 6.52
CA GLY A 413 8.74 -14.06 7.78
C GLY A 413 8.36 -15.20 8.71
N LEU A 414 7.72 -16.25 8.19
CA LEU A 414 7.36 -17.43 8.97
C LEU A 414 8.59 -18.13 9.56
N LYS A 415 9.63 -18.36 8.75
CA LYS A 415 10.87 -19.00 9.21
C LYS A 415 11.63 -18.14 10.22
N THR A 416 11.79 -16.86 9.90
CA THR A 416 12.45 -15.88 10.77
C THR A 416 11.76 -15.83 12.13
N SER A 417 10.43 -15.83 12.15
CA SER A 417 9.67 -15.78 13.39
C SER A 417 9.78 -17.06 14.21
N PHE A 418 9.75 -18.23 13.57
CA PHE A 418 9.91 -19.50 14.28
C PHE A 418 11.28 -19.61 14.96
N ARG A 419 12.37 -19.21 14.27
CA ARG A 419 13.70 -19.15 14.90
C ARG A 419 13.75 -18.11 16.02
N ALA A 420 13.19 -16.92 15.80
CA ALA A 420 13.17 -15.87 16.81
C ALA A 420 12.41 -16.30 18.07
N TYR A 421 11.31 -17.04 17.91
CA TYR A 421 10.55 -17.65 18.99
C TYR A 421 11.43 -18.58 19.84
N HIS A 422 12.14 -19.54 19.23
CA HIS A 422 13.02 -20.43 19.99
C HIS A 422 14.18 -19.70 20.68
N GLU A 423 14.76 -18.68 20.04
CA GLU A 423 15.79 -17.84 20.68
C GLU A 423 15.20 -17.04 21.86
N TYR A 424 13.98 -16.52 21.71
CA TYR A 424 13.27 -15.78 22.75
C TYR A 424 12.98 -16.66 23.97
N LEU A 425 12.59 -17.93 23.75
CA LEU A 425 12.32 -18.90 24.82
C LEU A 425 13.53 -19.18 25.73
N LYS A 426 14.77 -19.00 25.24
CA LYS A 426 15.98 -19.16 26.06
C LYS A 426 16.03 -18.14 27.20
N LYS A 427 15.42 -16.96 27.00
CA LYS A 427 15.36 -15.88 27.99
C LYS A 427 14.00 -15.86 28.72
N TYR A 428 12.93 -16.20 28.02
CA TYR A 428 11.56 -16.15 28.54
C TYR A 428 10.85 -17.48 28.30
N PRO A 429 10.99 -18.45 29.22
CA PRO A 429 10.42 -19.78 29.06
C PRO A 429 8.89 -19.76 28.87
N SER A 430 8.39 -20.63 28.00
CA SER A 430 6.96 -20.83 27.77
C SER A 430 6.33 -21.62 28.92
N GLN A 431 5.03 -21.41 29.13
CA GLN A 431 4.22 -22.28 30.00
C GLN A 431 3.88 -23.63 29.36
N TYR A 432 4.07 -23.76 28.04
CA TYR A 432 3.84 -24.98 27.28
C TYR A 432 5.13 -25.79 27.10
N THR A 433 4.97 -27.09 26.86
CA THR A 433 6.09 -27.92 26.38
C THR A 433 6.51 -27.47 24.98
N GLU A 434 7.73 -27.79 24.57
CA GLU A 434 8.23 -27.46 23.21
C GLU A 434 7.28 -27.97 22.12
N GLU A 435 6.83 -29.23 22.20
CA GLU A 435 5.89 -29.79 21.21
C GLU A 435 4.56 -29.02 21.15
N THR A 436 4.00 -28.64 22.31
CA THR A 436 2.74 -27.90 22.37
C THR A 436 2.92 -26.46 21.90
N GLY A 437 4.00 -25.78 22.31
CA GLY A 437 4.34 -24.43 21.90
C GLY A 437 4.58 -24.33 20.39
N ASP A 438 5.35 -25.26 19.81
CA ASP A 438 5.61 -25.29 18.36
C ASP A 438 4.31 -25.46 17.57
N LYS A 439 3.41 -26.36 17.99
CA LYS A 439 2.11 -26.52 17.34
C LYS A 439 1.25 -25.27 17.49
N LEU A 440 1.26 -24.65 18.66
CA LEU A 440 0.52 -23.42 18.93
C LEU A 440 1.01 -22.27 18.06
N PHE A 441 2.32 -22.13 17.85
CA PHE A 441 2.90 -21.15 16.92
C PHE A 441 2.30 -21.26 15.52
N TYR A 442 2.30 -22.46 14.93
CA TYR A 442 1.77 -22.65 13.58
C TYR A 442 0.24 -22.52 13.51
N LEU A 443 -0.48 -22.86 14.58
CA LEU A 443 -1.92 -22.62 14.68
C LEU A 443 -2.23 -21.12 14.72
N SER A 444 -1.51 -20.34 15.53
CA SER A 444 -1.65 -18.88 15.58
C SER A 444 -1.31 -18.22 14.26
N PHE A 445 -0.25 -18.68 13.59
CA PHE A 445 0.06 -18.28 12.22
C PHE A 445 -1.13 -18.51 11.27
N ALA A 446 -1.67 -19.73 11.23
CA ALA A 446 -2.77 -20.05 10.33
C ALA A 446 -4.06 -19.26 10.66
N GLN A 447 -4.35 -19.07 11.95
CA GLN A 447 -5.55 -18.36 12.43
C GLN A 447 -5.53 -16.87 12.09
N ALA A 448 -4.35 -16.23 12.12
CA ALA A 448 -4.18 -14.83 11.72
C ALA A 448 -4.63 -14.56 10.26
N TRP A 449 -4.69 -15.60 9.43
CA TRP A 449 -5.09 -15.54 8.02
C TRP A 449 -6.51 -16.06 7.74
N CYS A 450 -7.28 -16.42 8.77
CA CYS A 450 -8.66 -16.86 8.63
C CYS A 450 -9.50 -15.79 7.92
N SER A 451 -10.10 -16.15 6.79
CA SER A 451 -10.96 -15.26 6.00
C SER A 451 -11.95 -16.06 5.17
N LYS A 452 -13.06 -15.41 4.80
CA LYS A 452 -14.04 -15.92 3.84
C LYS A 452 -14.34 -14.86 2.78
N ASN A 453 -14.25 -15.23 1.51
CA ASN A 453 -14.25 -14.32 0.38
C ASN A 453 -15.42 -14.59 -0.56
N SER A 454 -15.99 -13.52 -1.13
CA SER A 454 -16.90 -13.64 -2.27
C SER A 454 -16.13 -14.00 -3.55
N ASP A 455 -16.81 -14.59 -4.54
CA ASP A 455 -16.22 -14.86 -5.86
C ASP A 455 -15.67 -13.58 -6.51
N ALA A 456 -16.35 -12.45 -6.32
CA ALA A 456 -15.88 -11.16 -6.82
C ALA A 456 -14.52 -10.76 -6.20
N ARG A 457 -14.34 -10.98 -4.89
CA ARG A 457 -13.08 -10.70 -4.18
C ARG A 457 -11.97 -11.65 -4.62
N LEU A 458 -12.28 -12.94 -4.75
CA LEU A 458 -11.33 -13.95 -5.23
C LEU A 458 -10.90 -13.69 -6.68
N THR A 459 -11.83 -13.40 -7.59
CA THR A 459 -11.50 -13.04 -8.97
C THR A 459 -10.66 -11.76 -9.04
N ALA A 460 -10.95 -10.76 -8.21
CA ALA A 460 -10.13 -9.55 -8.13
C ALA A 460 -8.70 -9.84 -7.63
N SER A 461 -8.52 -10.82 -6.75
CA SER A 461 -7.19 -11.20 -6.23
C SER A 461 -6.28 -11.82 -7.28
N LEU A 462 -6.83 -12.41 -8.35
CA LEU A 462 -6.04 -12.97 -9.46
C LEU A 462 -5.20 -11.93 -10.20
N SER A 463 -5.52 -10.64 -10.02
CA SER A 463 -4.78 -9.49 -10.56
C SER A 463 -4.18 -8.60 -9.47
N ALA A 464 -4.05 -9.10 -8.24
CA ALA A 464 -3.43 -8.41 -7.12
C ALA A 464 -2.11 -9.08 -6.70
N SER A 465 -1.24 -8.31 -6.05
CA SER A 465 0.06 -8.81 -5.55
C SER A 465 -0.06 -9.72 -4.33
N TYR A 466 -1.19 -9.66 -3.62
CA TYR A 466 -1.43 -10.52 -2.46
C TYR A 466 -2.20 -11.78 -2.88
N PRO A 467 -1.66 -12.99 -2.63
CA PRO A 467 -2.44 -14.22 -2.71
C PRO A 467 -3.64 -14.16 -1.75
N PRO A 468 -4.76 -14.86 -2.06
CA PRO A 468 -5.78 -15.17 -1.07
C PRO A 468 -5.16 -15.78 0.19
N SER A 469 -5.65 -15.39 1.38
CA SER A 469 -5.02 -15.71 2.67
C SER A 469 -4.75 -17.21 2.86
N ARG A 470 -5.63 -18.10 2.37
CA ARG A 470 -5.41 -19.56 2.43
C ARG A 470 -4.11 -20.00 1.76
N PHE A 471 -3.72 -19.35 0.66
CA PHE A 471 -2.51 -19.68 -0.10
C PHE A 471 -1.26 -19.03 0.50
N ARG A 472 -1.41 -17.93 1.25
CA ARG A 472 -0.34 -17.38 2.09
C ARG A 472 0.06 -18.39 3.18
N VAL A 473 -0.94 -19.04 3.80
CA VAL A 473 -0.72 -20.13 4.76
C VAL A 473 -0.14 -21.36 4.07
N THR A 474 -0.89 -21.99 3.15
CA THR A 474 -0.48 -23.29 2.62
C THR A 474 0.80 -23.22 1.79
N GLY A 475 1.02 -22.13 1.05
CA GLY A 475 2.24 -21.91 0.28
C GLY A 475 3.49 -21.82 1.16
N ALA A 476 3.43 -21.04 2.26
CA ALA A 476 4.53 -20.94 3.21
C ALA A 476 4.76 -22.25 3.98
N LEU A 477 3.70 -22.95 4.42
CA LEU A 477 3.82 -24.23 5.14
C LEU A 477 4.43 -25.34 4.28
N GLN A 478 4.09 -25.41 2.99
CA GLN A 478 4.68 -26.39 2.07
C GLN A 478 6.22 -26.32 2.02
N ASN A 479 6.77 -25.12 2.15
CA ASN A 479 8.21 -24.86 2.12
C ASN A 479 8.88 -24.93 3.50
N ASN A 480 8.11 -25.10 4.57
CA ASN A 480 8.60 -25.08 5.93
C ASN A 480 8.83 -26.52 6.44
N ALA A 481 10.11 -26.93 6.54
CA ALA A 481 10.47 -28.26 7.02
C ALA A 481 10.16 -28.45 8.51
N GLU A 482 10.31 -27.39 9.32
CA GLU A 482 9.98 -27.40 10.75
C GLU A 482 8.49 -27.66 10.97
N PHE A 483 7.60 -27.07 10.17
CA PHE A 483 6.17 -27.37 10.21
C PHE A 483 5.90 -28.86 10.00
N ALA A 484 6.51 -29.45 8.97
CA ALA A 484 6.36 -30.86 8.68
C ALA A 484 6.89 -31.76 9.80
N ARG A 485 7.98 -31.35 10.47
CA ARG A 485 8.53 -32.03 11.66
C ARG A 485 7.55 -31.95 12.84
N VAL A 486 7.10 -30.74 13.19
CA VAL A 486 6.23 -30.46 14.33
C VAL A 486 4.90 -31.21 14.24
N PHE A 487 4.31 -31.27 13.05
CA PHE A 487 3.04 -31.97 12.79
C PHE A 487 3.22 -33.42 12.32
N LYS A 488 4.46 -33.91 12.22
CA LYS A 488 4.80 -35.26 11.74
C LYS A 488 4.11 -35.57 10.39
N CYS A 489 4.12 -34.60 9.48
CA CYS A 489 3.45 -34.70 8.19
C CYS A 489 4.10 -35.81 7.33
N PRO A 490 3.31 -36.74 6.75
CA PRO A 490 3.86 -37.76 5.86
C PRO A 490 4.62 -37.14 4.68
N THR A 491 5.73 -37.76 4.29
CA THR A 491 6.48 -37.39 3.08
C THR A 491 5.56 -37.41 1.86
N ASN A 492 5.65 -36.38 1.01
CA ASN A 492 4.81 -36.18 -0.17
C ASN A 492 3.32 -35.93 0.12
N SER A 493 2.93 -35.67 1.37
CA SER A 493 1.60 -35.13 1.65
C SER A 493 1.47 -33.69 1.12
N TYR A 494 0.23 -33.19 0.99
CA TYR A 494 -0.04 -31.88 0.41
C TYR A 494 0.73 -30.72 1.07
N LEU A 495 0.92 -30.75 2.39
CA LEU A 495 1.68 -29.75 3.14
C LEU A 495 3.15 -30.15 3.40
N ASN A 496 3.59 -31.33 2.94
CA ASN A 496 4.98 -31.76 2.99
C ASN A 496 5.46 -32.33 1.64
N PRO A 497 5.48 -31.50 0.58
CA PRO A 497 6.05 -31.92 -0.70
C PRO A 497 7.57 -32.17 -0.58
N SER A 498 8.10 -33.09 -1.37
CA SER A 498 9.56 -33.35 -1.43
C SER A 498 10.36 -32.13 -1.87
N ASN A 499 9.82 -31.35 -2.82
CA ASN A 499 10.45 -30.12 -3.30
C ASN A 499 9.94 -28.94 -2.48
N LYS A 500 10.84 -28.26 -1.76
CA LYS A 500 10.56 -27.05 -0.98
C LYS A 500 11.33 -25.87 -1.57
N CYS A 501 10.67 -24.74 -1.75
CA CYS A 501 11.30 -23.53 -2.25
C CYS A 501 11.92 -22.74 -1.08
N LEU A 502 13.26 -22.68 -1.03
CA LEU A 502 14.02 -22.03 0.04
C LEU A 502 14.80 -20.83 -0.48
N LEU A 503 14.66 -19.67 0.17
CA LEU A 503 15.30 -18.41 -0.23
C LEU A 503 16.06 -17.74 0.91
N TRP A 504 15.39 -17.03 1.83
CA TRP A 504 16.05 -16.39 2.97
C TRP A 504 16.42 -17.36 4.09
N GLU A 505 15.85 -18.56 4.05
CA GLU A 505 16.18 -19.76 4.82
C GLU A 505 15.51 -20.99 4.21
#